data_AF-A0A9E4IM63-F1
#
_entry.id   AF-A0A9E4IM63-F1
#
_cell.length_a   1.000
_cell.length_b   1.000
_cell.length_c   1.000
_cell.angle_alpha   90.00
_cell.angle_beta   90.00
_cell.angle_gamma   90.00
#
_symmetry.space_group_name_H-M   'P 1'
#
loop_
_entity.id
_entity.type
_entity.pdbx_description
1 polymer ?
#
loop_
_entity_poly.entity_id
_entity_poly.type
_entity_poly.pdbx_seq_one_letter_code
_entity_poly.pdbx_strand_id
1 'polypeptide(L)' 'MPGEREPFVSGSLRHLQDNIRRAGPAATASYSLIGAILLLGGGGHLLDRWQGTEPWGLLTGLLAGLVVGFYELAKTVWKR' A
#
# COMPACT_ATOMS: atom_id res chain seq x y z
N MET A 1 -25.01 -21.38 31.25
CA MET A 1 -24.29 -20.35 32.04
C MET A 1 -23.57 -19.40 31.06
N PRO A 2 -24.16 -18.26 30.67
CA PRO A 2 -23.54 -17.28 29.77
C PRO A 2 -22.81 -16.19 30.58
N GLY A 3 -21.58 -16.45 31.01
CA GLY A 3 -20.80 -15.50 31.82
C GLY A 3 -19.29 -15.52 31.60
N GLU A 4 -18.74 -16.58 30.98
CA GLU A 4 -17.28 -16.74 30.82
C GLU A 4 -16.74 -16.29 29.44
N ARG A 5 -17.63 -16.05 28.46
CA ARG A 5 -17.22 -15.68 27.09
C ARG A 5 -16.84 -14.19 26.94
N GLU A 6 -17.45 -13.32 27.73
CA GLU A 6 -17.24 -11.86 27.75
C GLU A 6 -15.75 -11.46 27.95
N PRO A 7 -15.02 -11.98 28.96
CA PRO A 7 -13.62 -11.57 29.19
C PRO A 7 -12.65 -12.05 28.09
N PHE A 8 -12.86 -13.24 27.52
CA PHE A 8 -12.00 -13.78 26.46
C PHE A 8 -12.20 -13.05 25.12
N VAL A 9 -13.45 -12.76 24.76
CA VAL A 9 -13.77 -12.01 23.54
C VAL A 9 -13.26 -10.57 23.67
N SER A 10 -13.45 -9.93 24.82
CA SER A 10 -12.95 -8.56 25.06
C SER A 10 -11.43 -8.47 24.95
N GLY A 11 -10.70 -9.43 25.54
CA GLY A 11 -9.24 -9.50 25.46
C GLY A 11 -8.73 -9.71 24.04
N SER A 12 -9.29 -10.67 23.31
CA SER A 12 -8.92 -10.95 21.92
C SER A 12 -9.24 -9.79 20.96
N LEU A 13 -10.38 -9.10 21.15
CA LEU A 13 -10.72 -7.89 20.40
C LEU A 13 -9.74 -6.74 20.67
N ARG A 14 -9.28 -6.60 21.92
CA ARG A 14 -8.30 -5.57 22.29
C ARG A 14 -6.93 -5.83 21.67
N HIS A 15 -6.48 -7.08 21.66
CA HIS A 15 -5.25 -7.48 20.96
C HIS A 15 -5.36 -7.29 19.45
N LEU A 16 -6.50 -7.63 18.83
CA LEU A 16 -6.77 -7.33 17.42
C LEU A 16 -6.70 -5.83 17.14
N GLN A 17 -7.32 -5.02 17.98
CA GLN A 17 -7.37 -3.57 17.80
C GLN A 17 -5.99 -2.93 17.93
N ASP A 18 -5.18 -3.38 18.89
CA ASP A 18 -3.78 -2.95 19.03
C ASP A 18 -2.94 -3.35 17.82
N ASN A 19 -3.14 -4.56 17.30
CA ASN A 19 -2.43 -5.03 16.12
C ASN A 19 -2.84 -4.25 14.86
N ILE A 20 -4.13 -3.96 14.69
CA ILE A 20 -4.67 -3.12 13.60
C ILE A 20 -4.12 -1.69 13.70
N ARG A 21 -4.06 -1.10 14.90
CA ARG A 21 -3.48 0.24 15.11
C ARG A 21 -1.99 0.28 14.74
N ARG A 22 -1.24 -0.79 15.03
CA ARG A 22 0.17 -0.91 14.63
C ARG A 22 0.34 -1.17 13.13
N ALA A 23 -0.59 -1.91 12.52
CA ALA A 23 -0.57 -2.23 11.10
C ALA A 23 -1.10 -1.09 10.21
N GLY A 24 -1.91 -0.17 10.74
CA GLY A 24 -2.52 0.95 9.99
C GLY A 24 -1.53 1.72 9.10
N PRO A 25 -0.39 2.20 9.61
CA PRO A 25 0.62 2.88 8.79
C PRO A 25 1.21 2.02 7.67
N ALA A 26 1.44 0.73 7.94
CA ALA A 26 1.98 -0.20 6.95
C ALA A 26 0.96 -0.51 5.84
N ALA A 27 -0.32 -0.63 6.21
CA ALA A 27 -1.42 -0.84 5.28
C ALA A 27 -1.59 0.38 4.36
N THR A 28 -1.63 1.60 4.92
CA THR A 28 -1.73 2.84 4.13
C THR A 28 -0.59 2.97 3.13
N ALA A 29 0.65 2.72 3.56
CA ALA A 29 1.80 2.84 2.68
C ALA A 29 1.83 1.77 1.57
N SER A 30 1.28 0.58 1.84
CA SER A 30 1.09 -0.47 0.83
C SER A 30 0.07 -0.05 -0.23
N TYR A 31 -1.04 0.58 0.16
CA TYR A 31 -2.03 1.11 -0.79
C TYR A 31 -1.49 2.29 -1.62
N SER A 32 -0.66 3.16 -1.03
CA SER A 32 0.05 4.21 -1.78
C SER A 32 0.95 3.63 -2.86
N LEU A 33 1.75 2.59 -2.54
CA LEU A 33 2.64 1.94 -3.50
C LEU A 33 1.86 1.26 -4.64
N ILE A 34 0.80 0.52 -4.32
CA ILE A 34 -0.07 -0.11 -5.32
C ILE A 34 -0.68 0.96 -6.24
N GLY A 35 -1.21 2.04 -5.66
CA GLY A 35 -1.77 3.16 -6.42
C GLY A 35 -0.75 3.81 -7.35
N ALA A 36 0.47 4.06 -6.86
CA ALA A 36 1.56 4.66 -7.65
C ALA A 36 1.96 3.77 -8.83
N ILE A 37 2.12 2.46 -8.62
CA ILE A 37 2.47 1.51 -9.69
C ILE A 37 1.36 1.43 -10.73
N LEU A 38 0.09 1.33 -10.31
CA LEU A 38 -1.04 1.25 -11.24
C LEU A 38 -1.23 2.54 -12.05
N LEU A 39 -1.11 3.71 -11.40
CA LEU A 39 -1.24 4.99 -12.08
C LEU A 39 -0.10 5.24 -13.07
N LEU A 40 1.16 5.09 -12.62
CA LEU A 40 2.33 5.40 -13.45
C LEU A 40 2.61 4.31 -14.49
N GLY A 41 2.52 3.04 -14.11
CA GLY A 41 2.65 1.92 -15.04
C GLY A 41 1.50 1.84 -16.04
N GLY A 42 0.26 2.04 -15.59
CA GLY A 42 -0.91 2.09 -16.47
C GLY A 42 -0.89 3.29 -17.41
N GLY A 43 -0.52 4.48 -16.92
CA GLY A 43 -0.34 5.67 -17.74
C GLY A 43 0.78 5.51 -18.76
N GLY A 44 1.92 4.94 -18.35
CA GLY A 44 3.04 4.61 -19.24
C GLY A 44 2.65 3.62 -20.34
N HIS A 45 1.85 2.61 -20.01
CA HIS A 45 1.35 1.65 -20.99
C HIS A 45 0.41 2.28 -22.03
N LEU A 46 -0.43 3.23 -21.59
CA LEU A 46 -1.34 3.93 -22.49
C LEU A 46 -0.57 4.83 -23.47
N LEU A 47 0.48 5.48 -22.98
CA LEU A 47 1.43 6.27 -23.79
C LEU A 47 2.16 5.41 -24.84
N ASP A 48 2.65 4.24 -24.45
CA ASP A 48 3.31 3.30 -25.37
C ASP A 48 2.36 2.84 -26.48
N ARG A 49 1.11 2.53 -26.12
CA ARG A 49 0.06 2.16 -27.09
C ARG A 49 -0.26 3.28 -28.07
N TRP A 50 -0.20 4.53 -27.63
CA TRP A 50 -0.49 5.70 -28.47
C TRP A 50 0.67 6.05 -29.40
N GLN A 51 1.91 5.90 -28.95
CA GLN A 51 3.10 6.15 -29.77
C GLN A 51 3.54 4.95 -30.61
N GLY A 52 2.89 3.78 -30.46
CA GLY A 52 3.26 2.55 -31.18
C GLY A 52 4.67 2.05 -30.85
N THR A 53 5.20 2.46 -29.70
CA THR A 53 6.59 2.21 -29.29
C THR A 53 6.69 0.89 -28.52
N GLU A 54 7.88 0.28 -28.52
CA GLU A 54 8.24 -0.77 -27.56
C GLU A 54 7.93 -0.32 -26.12
N PRO A 55 7.72 -1.24 -25.14
CA PRO A 55 7.08 -0.96 -23.83
C PRO A 55 7.95 -0.14 -22.85
N TRP A 56 8.60 0.91 -23.33
CA TRP A 56 9.52 1.79 -22.61
C TRP A 56 8.79 2.72 -21.64
N GLY A 57 7.62 3.23 -22.00
CA GLY A 57 6.75 4.02 -21.12
C GLY A 57 6.19 3.20 -19.97
N LEU A 58 5.81 1.95 -20.20
CA LEU A 58 5.44 1.00 -19.14
C LEU A 58 6.63 0.73 -18.21
N LEU A 59 7.82 0.50 -18.76
CA LEU A 59 9.03 0.23 -17.97
C LEU A 59 9.41 1.44 -17.10
N THR A 60 9.45 2.64 -17.68
CA THR A 60 9.76 3.89 -16.98
C THR A 60 8.67 4.27 -15.99
N GLY A 61 7.39 4.04 -16.32
CA GLY A 61 6.26 4.23 -15.42
C GLY A 61 6.30 3.30 -14.21
N LEU A 62 6.67 2.03 -14.39
CA LEU A 62 6.87 1.07 -13.30
C LEU A 62 8.05 1.47 -12.41
N LEU A 63 9.20 1.82 -13.00
CA LEU A 63 10.37 2.30 -12.26
C LEU A 63 10.05 3.57 -11.45
N ALA A 64 9.37 4.54 -12.08
CA ALA A 64 8.94 5.76 -11.39
C ALA A 64 7.94 5.45 -10.27
N GLY A 65 6.96 4.57 -10.51
CA GLY A 65 5.99 4.16 -9.49
C GLY A 65 6.62 3.45 -8.31
N LEU A 66 7.65 2.62 -8.57
CA LEU A 66 8.45 1.98 -7.54
C LEU A 66 9.19 3.02 -6.68
N VAL A 67 9.90 3.96 -7.32
CA VAL A 67 10.66 5.02 -6.63
C VAL A 67 9.72 5.90 -5.79
N VAL A 68 8.59 6.34 -6.35
CA VAL A 68 7.61 7.17 -5.65
C VAL A 68 6.99 6.42 -4.47
N GLY A 69 6.61 5.16 -4.64
CA GLY A 69 6.02 4.38 -3.57
C GLY A 69 7.01 4.05 -2.44
N PHE A 70 8.27 3.75 -2.76
CA PHE A 70 9.32 3.64 -1.74
C PHE A 70 9.62 4.96 -1.04
N TYR A 71 9.55 6.08 -1.76
CA TYR A 71 9.70 7.41 -1.16
C TYR A 71 8.57 7.74 -0.17
N GLU A 72 7.32 7.45 -0.53
CA GLU A 72 6.16 7.56 0.37
C GLU A 72 6.30 6.67 1.61
N LEU A 73 6.74 5.42 1.43
CA LEU A 73 7.05 4.48 2.51
C LEU A 73 8.13 5.04 3.44
N ALA A 74 9.28 5.44 2.88
CA ALA A 74 10.39 5.99 3.64
C ALA A 74 9.96 7.23 4.43
N LYS A 75 9.25 8.16 3.77
CA LYS A 75 8.72 9.38 4.40
C LYS A 75 7.75 9.05 5.54
N THR A 76 6.88 8.05 5.38
CA THR A 76 5.91 7.66 6.41
C THR A 76 6.58 6.98 7.61
N VAL A 77 7.61 6.17 7.37
CA VAL A 77 8.38 5.49 8.42
C VAL A 77 9.28 6.48 9.17
N TRP A 78 9.96 7.39 8.47
CA TRP A 78 10.93 8.32 9.06
C TRP A 78 10.33 9.54 9.73
N LYS A 79 9.08 9.90 9.41
CA LYS A 79 8.37 11.02 10.04
C LYS A 79 7.70 10.62 11.38
N ARG A 80 8.07 9.47 11.94
CA ARG A 80 7.73 9.07 13.31
C ARG A 80 8.79 9.54 14.30
#